data_AF-F9DUS1-F1
#
_entry.id   AF-F9DUS1-F1
#
_cell.length_a   1.000
_cell.length_b   1.000
_cell.length_c   1.000
_cell.angle_alpha   90.00
_cell.angle_beta   90.00
_cell.angle_gamma   90.00
#
_symmetry.space_group_name_H-M   'P 1'
#
loop_
_entity.id
_entity.type
_entity.pdbx_description
1 polymer ?
#
loop_
_entity_poly.entity_id
_entity_poly.type
_entity_poly.pdbx_seq_one_letter_code
_entity_poly.pdbx_strand_id
1 'polypeptide(L)'
;MKGILHPADAQQAMEFGVDGIIVSNHGDRQVDGAIGALEALPAICEVVQDRIPVLMDSGIRRGSDVIKAIALGAKAVLVGRPHMYGLAVAGQQGAKEVLQNIVADPRYHSRTCKI
;
A
#
# COMPACT_ATOMS: atom_id res chain seq x y z
N MET A 1 -0.58 -8.31 10.25
CA MET A 1 -1.72 -8.99 9.59
C MET A 1 -2.02 -8.33 8.25
N LYS A 2 -2.26 -9.10 7.18
CA LYS A 2 -2.57 -8.58 5.83
C LYS A 2 -4.00 -8.92 5.42
N GLY A 3 -4.65 -8.01 4.71
CA GLY A 3 -5.99 -8.22 4.18
C GLY A 3 -7.10 -7.47 4.92
N ILE A 4 -6.72 -6.55 5.81
CA ILE A 4 -7.69 -5.77 6.60
C ILE A 4 -8.32 -4.70 5.70
N LEU A 5 -9.65 -4.66 5.67
CA LEU A 5 -10.43 -3.67 4.92
C LEU A 5 -11.47 -2.94 5.79
N HIS A 6 -11.63 -3.32 7.06
CA HIS A 6 -12.59 -2.72 7.97
C HIS A 6 -11.89 -2.27 9.29
N PRO A 7 -12.25 -1.10 9.85
CA PRO A 7 -11.64 -0.58 11.08
C PRO A 7 -11.80 -1.49 12.29
N ALA A 8 -12.95 -2.18 12.42
CA ALA A 8 -13.17 -3.13 13.52
C ALA A 8 -12.16 -4.29 13.49
N ASP A 9 -11.81 -4.80 12.31
CA ASP A 9 -10.84 -5.88 12.17
C ASP A 9 -9.42 -5.38 12.47
N ALA A 10 -9.13 -4.11 12.18
CA ALA A 10 -7.87 -3.47 12.57
C ALA A 10 -7.73 -3.40 14.10
N GLN A 11 -8.80 -2.97 14.80
CA GLN A 11 -8.83 -2.96 16.26
C GLN A 11 -8.63 -4.36 16.84
N GLN A 12 -9.37 -5.34 16.34
CA GLN A 12 -9.27 -6.72 16.81
C GLN A 12 -7.86 -7.30 16.56
N ALA A 13 -7.26 -7.01 15.40
CA ALA A 13 -5.89 -7.43 15.10
C ALA A 13 -4.88 -6.86 16.11
N MET A 14 -5.06 -5.61 16.54
CA MET A 14 -4.24 -5.00 17.59
C MET A 14 -4.42 -5.65 18.96
N GLU A 15 -5.65 -6.02 19.32
CA GLU A 15 -5.94 -6.76 20.56
C GLU A 15 -5.26 -8.14 20.57
N PHE A 16 -5.06 -8.75 19.41
CA PHE A 16 -4.27 -9.96 19.24
C PHE A 16 -2.74 -9.74 19.22
N GLY A 17 -2.28 -8.49 19.39
CA GLY A 17 -0.86 -8.18 19.54
C GLY A 17 -0.04 -8.25 18.24
N VAL A 18 -0.63 -7.95 17.09
CA VAL A 18 0.12 -7.90 15.82
C VAL A 18 1.05 -6.68 15.75
N ASP A 19 2.22 -6.84 15.14
CA ASP A 19 3.22 -5.76 15.00
C ASP A 19 2.92 -4.77 13.86
N GLY A 20 1.86 -4.99 13.08
CA GLY A 20 1.54 -4.15 11.92
C GLY A 20 0.36 -4.66 11.11
N ILE A 21 -0.22 -3.77 10.31
CA ILE A 21 -1.39 -4.05 9.46
C ILE A 21 -1.03 -3.74 8.01
N ILE A 22 -1.52 -4.57 7.07
CA ILE A 22 -1.47 -4.30 5.63
C ILE A 22 -2.91 -4.21 5.10
N VAL A 23 -3.33 -3.00 4.76
CA VAL A 23 -4.60 -2.72 4.09
C VAL A 23 -4.54 -3.23 2.66
N SER A 24 -5.41 -4.20 2.34
CA SER A 24 -5.28 -4.98 1.11
C SER A 24 -6.57 -5.71 0.77
N ASN A 25 -7.01 -5.62 -0.49
CA ASN A 25 -8.03 -6.52 -1.05
C ASN A 25 -7.39 -7.63 -1.93
N HIS A 26 -6.10 -7.90 -1.69
CA HIS A 26 -5.30 -8.87 -2.45
C HIS A 26 -5.18 -8.56 -3.95
N GLY A 27 -5.24 -7.28 -4.32
CA GLY A 27 -5.25 -6.84 -5.70
C GLY A 27 -6.51 -7.25 -6.44
N ASP A 28 -7.63 -7.30 -5.70
CA ASP A 28 -8.99 -7.64 -6.15
C ASP A 28 -9.10 -9.07 -6.71
N ARG A 29 -8.52 -10.03 -5.98
CA ARG A 29 -8.42 -11.44 -6.39
C ARG A 29 -9.08 -12.42 -5.45
N GLN A 30 -9.69 -11.95 -4.37
CA GLN A 30 -10.23 -12.82 -3.32
C GLN A 30 -11.73 -12.62 -3.19
N VAL A 31 -12.16 -11.42 -2.78
CA VAL A 31 -13.58 -11.07 -2.68
C VAL A 31 -13.87 -10.01 -3.73
N ASP A 32 -14.51 -10.41 -4.82
CA ASP A 32 -14.96 -9.50 -5.88
C ASP A 32 -16.03 -8.53 -5.35
N GLY A 33 -15.96 -7.27 -5.79
CA GLY A 33 -16.83 -6.20 -5.31
C GLY A 33 -16.52 -5.68 -3.90
N ALA A 34 -15.41 -6.10 -3.29
CA ALA A 34 -14.95 -5.51 -2.04
C ALA A 34 -14.51 -4.05 -2.21
N ILE A 35 -14.56 -3.28 -1.12
CA ILE A 35 -14.05 -1.89 -1.08
C ILE A 35 -12.60 -1.82 -1.58
N GLY A 36 -12.25 -0.72 -2.25
CA GLY A 36 -10.89 -0.46 -2.66
C GLY A 36 -9.96 -0.27 -1.46
N ALA A 37 -8.77 -0.87 -1.48
CA ALA A 37 -7.83 -0.76 -0.37
C ALA A 37 -7.44 0.69 -0.03
N LEU A 38 -7.40 1.60 -1.02
CA LEU A 38 -7.10 3.02 -0.79
C LEU A 38 -8.25 3.72 -0.06
N GLU A 39 -9.49 3.29 -0.32
CA GLU A 39 -10.70 3.85 0.28
C GLU A 39 -10.88 3.37 1.72
N ALA A 40 -10.50 2.13 2.03
CA ALA A 40 -10.50 1.59 3.38
C ALA A 40 -9.41 2.19 4.29
N LEU A 41 -8.30 2.67 3.70
CA LEU A 41 -7.10 3.09 4.41
C LEU A 41 -7.34 4.15 5.51
N PRO A 42 -8.06 5.27 5.26
CA PRO A 42 -8.16 6.35 6.24
C PRO A 42 -8.85 5.93 7.54
N ALA A 43 -9.95 5.17 7.45
CA ALA A 43 -10.69 4.69 8.61
C ALA A 43 -9.85 3.70 9.45
N ILE A 44 -9.01 2.89 8.81
CA ILE A 44 -8.09 1.98 9.50
C ILE A 44 -6.99 2.78 10.20
N CYS A 45 -6.39 3.77 9.53
CA CYS A 45 -5.38 4.65 10.14
C CYS A 45 -5.94 5.41 11.36
N GLU A 46 -7.18 5.89 11.28
CA GLU A 46 -7.86 6.59 12.38
C GLU A 46 -8.01 5.70 13.62
N VAL A 47 -8.29 4.40 13.47
CA VAL A 47 -8.37 3.46 14.59
C VAL A 47 -6.99 3.07 15.11
N VAL A 48 -6.01 2.88 14.22
CA VAL A 48 -4.66 2.45 14.62
C VAL A 48 -3.90 3.56 15.36
N GLN A 49 -4.08 4.83 14.97
CA GLN A 49 -3.47 6.00 15.60
C GLN A 49 -1.95 5.87 15.77
N ASP A 50 -1.26 5.41 14.72
CA ASP A 50 0.21 5.22 14.68
C ASP A 50 0.80 4.30 15.76
N ARG A 51 -0.03 3.56 16.51
CA ARG A 51 0.42 2.60 17.54
C ARG A 51 1.24 1.44 16.96
N ILE A 52 0.91 1.04 15.73
CA ILE A 52 1.66 0.08 14.91
C ILE A 52 1.69 0.57 13.45
N PRO A 53 2.69 0.18 12.64
CA PRO A 53 2.74 0.57 11.23
C PRO A 53 1.56 0.02 10.42
N VAL A 54 0.91 0.91 9.67
CA VAL A 54 -0.08 0.57 8.64
C VAL A 54 0.57 0.66 7.27
N LEU A 55 0.62 -0.44 6.53
CA LEU A 55 1.07 -0.50 5.14
C LEU A 55 -0.13 -0.72 4.20
N MET A 56 0.07 -0.51 2.91
CA MET A 56 -1.02 -0.66 1.91
C MET A 56 -0.52 -1.27 0.60
N ASP A 57 -1.28 -2.19 0.00
CA ASP A 57 -1.07 -2.66 -1.38
C ASP A 57 -2.34 -2.47 -2.25
N SER A 58 -2.45 -3.19 -3.37
CA SER A 58 -3.67 -3.23 -4.21
C SER A 58 -3.95 -1.95 -5.02
N GLY A 59 -3.05 -1.62 -5.95
CA GLY A 59 -3.33 -0.62 -6.98
C GLY A 59 -2.18 0.34 -7.32
N ILE A 60 -1.09 0.31 -6.56
CA ILE A 60 0.06 1.21 -6.75
C ILE A 60 0.72 1.00 -8.13
N ARG A 61 0.75 2.05 -8.97
CA ARG A 61 1.38 2.02 -10.29
C ARG A 61 2.29 3.22 -10.55
N ARG A 62 2.03 4.36 -9.93
CA ARG A 62 2.74 5.63 -10.15
C ARG A 62 3.11 6.29 -8.82
N GLY A 63 4.00 7.27 -8.86
CA GLY A 63 4.42 7.99 -7.66
C GLY A 63 3.29 8.78 -6.98
N SER A 64 2.32 9.27 -7.76
CA SER A 64 1.14 9.93 -7.20
C SER A 64 0.25 8.99 -6.38
N ASP A 65 0.18 7.70 -6.72
CA ASP A 65 -0.53 6.69 -5.91
C ASP A 65 0.17 6.50 -4.56
N VAL A 66 1.50 6.45 -4.58
CA VAL A 66 2.33 6.36 -3.37
C VAL A 66 2.07 7.56 -2.47
N ILE A 67 2.17 8.78 -3.02
CA ILE A 67 1.96 10.02 -2.25
C ILE A 67 0.57 10.06 -1.63
N LYS A 68 -0.47 9.70 -2.38
CA LYS A 68 -1.84 9.65 -1.85
C LYS A 68 -1.95 8.66 -0.69
N ALA A 69 -1.41 7.45 -0.82
CA ALA A 69 -1.46 6.46 0.25
C ALA A 69 -0.72 6.94 1.52
N ILE A 70 0.47 7.53 1.36
CA ILE A 70 1.23 8.09 2.49
C ILE A 70 0.47 9.28 3.13
N ALA A 71 -0.09 10.18 2.32
CA ALA A 71 -0.88 11.31 2.81
C ALA A 71 -2.15 10.89 3.56
N LEU A 72 -2.69 9.69 3.25
CA LEU A 72 -3.82 9.07 3.93
C LEU A 72 -3.40 8.21 5.14
N GLY A 73 -2.13 8.25 5.54
CA GLY A 73 -1.63 7.64 6.78
C GLY A 73 -0.90 6.31 6.62
N ALA A 74 -0.72 5.79 5.39
CA ALA A 74 0.13 4.62 5.23
C ALA A 74 1.60 4.96 5.53
N LYS A 75 2.30 4.06 6.24
CA LYS A 75 3.74 4.19 6.51
C LYS A 75 4.60 3.80 5.31
N ALA A 76 4.14 2.82 4.53
CA ALA A 76 4.72 2.44 3.25
C ALA A 76 3.68 1.76 2.37
N VAL A 77 4.00 1.63 1.08
CA VAL A 77 3.19 0.88 0.13
C VAL A 77 3.91 -0.37 -0.36
N LEU A 78 3.17 -1.39 -0.76
CA LEU A 78 3.69 -2.61 -1.37
C LEU A 78 3.28 -2.72 -2.83
N VAL A 79 4.17 -3.28 -3.66
CA VAL A 79 3.98 -3.44 -5.10
C VAL A 79 3.85 -4.94 -5.41
N GLY A 80 2.70 -5.36 -5.94
CA GLY A 80 2.47 -6.73 -6.41
C GLY A 80 2.82 -6.89 -7.89
N ARG A 81 1.78 -7.00 -8.74
CA ARG A 81 1.89 -7.30 -10.18
C ARG A 81 2.98 -6.54 -10.97
N PRO A 82 3.22 -5.22 -10.79
CA PRO A 82 4.17 -4.50 -11.64
C PRO A 82 5.60 -5.08 -11.68
N HIS A 83 6.18 -5.44 -10.52
CA HIS A 83 7.55 -5.97 -10.52
C HIS A 83 7.63 -7.37 -11.13
N MET A 84 6.54 -8.16 -11.06
CA MET A 84 6.42 -9.45 -11.74
C MET A 84 6.35 -9.29 -13.27
N TYR A 85 5.73 -8.23 -13.77
CA TYR A 85 5.75 -7.94 -15.20
C TYR A 85 7.15 -7.55 -15.67
N GLY A 86 7.87 -6.71 -14.90
CA GLY A 86 9.28 -6.43 -15.16
C GLY A 86 10.13 -7.70 -15.16
N LEU A 87 9.89 -8.60 -14.20
CA LEU A 87 10.55 -9.90 -14.13
C LEU A 87 10.34 -10.74 -15.40
N ALA A 88 9.11 -10.79 -15.91
CA ALA A 88 8.79 -11.54 -17.13
C ALA A 88 9.46 -10.95 -18.39
N VAL A 89 9.63 -9.62 -18.44
CA VAL A 89 10.20 -8.93 -19.62
C VAL A 89 11.73 -9.01 -19.66
N ALA A 90 12.41 -8.78 -18.53
CA ALA A 90 13.87 -8.64 -18.51
C ALA A 90 14.51 -9.23 -17.24
N GLY A 91 13.90 -10.27 -16.66
CA GLY A 91 14.42 -10.95 -15.48
C GLY A 91 14.61 -10.01 -14.29
N GLN A 92 15.65 -10.26 -13.50
CA GLN A 92 15.97 -9.45 -12.32
C GLN A 92 16.09 -7.95 -12.65
N GLN A 93 16.67 -7.61 -13.82
CA GLN A 93 16.87 -6.23 -14.21
C GLN A 93 15.53 -5.52 -14.45
N GLY A 94 14.59 -6.15 -15.16
CA GLY A 94 13.27 -5.57 -15.37
C GLY A 94 12.47 -5.40 -14.08
N ALA A 95 12.55 -6.36 -13.15
CA ALA A 95 11.91 -6.21 -11.83
C ALA A 95 12.50 -5.02 -11.05
N LYS A 96 13.83 -4.85 -11.08
CA LYS A 96 14.54 -3.74 -10.44
C LYS A 96 14.14 -2.40 -11.04
N GLU A 97 14.10 -2.29 -12.36
CA GLU A 97 13.73 -1.05 -13.07
C GLU A 97 12.31 -0.59 -12.72
N VAL A 98 11.33 -1.52 -12.70
CA VAL A 98 9.95 -1.18 -12.32
C VAL A 98 9.90 -0.60 -10.91
N LEU A 99 10.56 -1.24 -9.93
CA LEU A 99 10.59 -0.75 -8.56
C LEU A 99 11.32 0.60 -8.46
N GLN A 100 12.44 0.78 -9.16
CA GLN A 100 13.17 2.05 -9.19
C GLN A 100 12.34 3.19 -9.76
N ASN A 101 11.58 2.93 -10.84
CA ASN A 101 10.69 3.91 -11.45
C ASN A 101 9.57 4.35 -10.50
N ILE A 102 8.93 3.40 -9.80
CA ILE A 102 7.89 3.70 -8.80
C ILE A 102 8.45 4.54 -7.65
N VAL A 103 9.71 4.30 -7.23
CA VAL A 103 10.35 5.05 -6.14
C VAL A 103 10.94 6.40 -6.60
N ALA A 104 11.29 6.55 -7.87
CA ALA A 104 11.80 7.81 -8.43
C ALA A 104 10.71 8.90 -8.51
N ASP A 105 9.50 8.51 -8.90
CA ASP A 105 8.40 9.43 -9.18
C ASP A 105 7.92 10.25 -7.94
N PRO A 106 7.76 9.67 -6.73
CA PRO A 106 7.45 10.43 -5.52
C PRO A 106 8.56 11.40 -5.11
N ARG A 107 9.83 11.04 -5.35
CA ARG A 107 10.99 11.90 -5.05
C ARG A 107 11.04 13.12 -5.96
N TYR A 108 10.48 13.01 -7.16
CA TYR A 108 10.29 14.15 -8.05
C TYR A 108 9.11 15.02 -7.58
N HIS A 109 7.95 14.40 -7.32
CA HIS A 109 6.73 15.11 -6.91
C HIS A 109 6.86 15.83 -5.56
N SER A 110 7.54 15.26 -4.57
CA SER A 110 7.78 15.92 -3.27
C SER A 110 8.57 17.23 -3.41
N ARG A 111 9.51 17.30 -4.36
CA ARG A 111 10.27 18.53 -4.65
C ARG A 111 9.42 19.63 -5.27
N THR A 112 8.43 19.27 -6.09
CA THR A 112 7.53 20.24 -6.73
C THR A 112 6.36 20.64 -5.83
N CYS A 113 5.84 19.72 -5.00
CA CYS A 113 4.62 19.95 -4.22
C CYS A 113 4.88 20.40 -2.76
N LYS A 114 6.13 20.43 -2.26
CA LYS A 114 6.47 20.76 -0.86
C LYS A 114 5.65 19.94 0.17
N ILE A 115 5.50 18.64 -0.08
CA ILE A 115 4.90 17.68 0.86
C ILE A 115 6.02 17.11 1.74
#